data_AF-A0A2N2ILP0-F1
#
_entry.id   AF-A0A2N2ILP0-F1
#
_cell.length_a   1.000
_cell.length_b   1.000
_cell.length_c   1.000
_cell.angle_alpha   90.00
_cell.angle_beta   90.00
_cell.angle_gamma   90.00
#
_symmetry.space_group_name_H-M   'P 1'
#
loop_
_entity.id
_entity.type
_entity.pdbx_description
1 polymer ?
#
loop_
_entity_poly.entity_id
_entity_poly.type
_entity_poly.pdbx_seq_one_letter_code
_entity_poly.pdbx_strand_id
1 'polypeptide(L)'
;FYISLEDDLMRIFGAERLQRMMEWLKIPEDEPIQHRMVSRSIEDSQTRVEAQNFDIRKNLLEYDDVMNLQRKTIYKLRRQVLEGYYSGDETLEIDPAAAAGAPAKKGGLLSKPKGPPVVSGPWTIEKLGDRIRPWVERIMGAFQMLARKRAALAAGMNIEDPATVLPEVEFTKMGIEPRLVTHELYRHFGAVVNLEEELTQGRQACVDRAVKEIAASLIQQRERMFDLIDELVGNIVIEHCPPDVHPEDWKIDDLVDDIEEVFGQRIEIGEDLALDPDTYAEHIFTHLEKSLMAKEDSMGTIQFLFYARHYYLDEIDGRWIEHLRRMDHLREGIGLRGYAQKDPKLEYKKEGYRMFIEMTEEIKRNVAERVSGIEIAEQVEELPEYEHKTMATRAVAQGGGGQARPVNLDGSEKSKKVELRHVLKRIPRNGPCPCGSGKKYKICHWRKDEAAVKKGELPEWYQG
;
A
#
# COMPACT_ATOMS: atom_id res chain seq x y z
N PHE A 1 17.83 44.61 10.86
CA PHE A 1 17.35 43.67 11.89
C PHE A 1 17.74 44.23 13.25
N TYR A 2 16.85 44.12 14.23
CA TYR A 2 17.14 44.44 15.64
C TYR A 2 17.20 43.11 16.39
N ILE A 3 18.19 42.94 17.26
CA ILE A 3 18.42 41.74 18.07
C ILE A 3 18.73 42.21 19.49
N SER A 4 18.16 41.52 20.47
CA SER A 4 18.50 41.68 21.88
C SER A 4 19.53 40.64 22.31
N LEU A 5 20.34 40.97 23.30
CA LEU A 5 21.26 40.02 23.94
C LEU A 5 20.54 38.94 24.73
N GLU A 6 19.28 39.20 25.09
CA GLU A 6 18.40 38.26 25.80
C GLU A 6 17.68 37.31 24.84
N ASP A 7 17.82 37.48 23.53
CA ASP A 7 17.19 36.61 22.54
C ASP A 7 17.75 35.18 22.62
N ASP A 8 16.89 34.19 22.31
CA ASP A 8 17.23 32.77 22.42
C ASP A 8 18.51 32.37 21.66
N LEU A 9 18.78 32.99 20.50
CA LEU A 9 20.01 32.76 19.73
C LEU A 9 21.26 33.09 20.56
N MET A 10 21.21 34.22 21.27
CA MET A 10 22.33 34.72 22.06
C MET A 10 22.47 33.92 23.35
N ARG A 11 21.34 33.58 23.98
CA ARG A 11 21.30 32.76 25.20
C ARG A 11 21.89 31.36 25.01
N ILE A 12 21.63 30.72 23.87
CA ILE A 12 22.01 29.31 23.64
C ILE A 12 23.41 29.18 23.02
N PHE A 13 23.84 30.13 22.16
CA PHE A 13 25.06 29.94 21.34
C PHE A 13 26.12 31.05 21.46
N GLY A 14 25.76 32.23 21.97
CA GLY A 14 26.62 33.41 21.98
C GLY A 14 26.99 33.95 23.38
N ALA A 15 26.29 33.51 24.42
CA ALA A 15 26.26 34.16 25.74
C ALA A 15 27.66 34.39 26.32
N GLU A 16 28.49 33.36 26.34
CA GLU A 16 29.78 33.40 27.03
C GLU A 16 30.81 34.34 26.40
N ARG A 17 30.78 34.52 25.07
CA ARG A 17 31.77 35.35 24.35
C ARG A 17 31.29 36.78 24.20
N LEU A 18 29.99 36.98 24.04
CA LEU A 18 29.38 38.30 23.98
C LEU A 18 29.30 38.98 25.35
N GLN A 19 29.00 38.25 26.45
CA GLN A 19 29.07 38.81 27.81
C GLN A 19 30.49 39.31 28.14
N ARG A 20 31.52 38.49 27.92
CA ARG A 20 32.93 38.90 28.14
C ARG A 20 33.32 40.12 27.32
N MET A 21 32.79 40.24 26.10
CA MET A 21 33.04 41.40 25.25
C MET A 21 32.29 42.65 25.71
N MET A 22 31.06 42.52 26.24
CA MET A 22 30.27 43.61 26.83
C MET A 22 30.93 44.17 28.09
N GLU A 23 31.38 43.29 28.99
CA GLU A 23 32.11 43.65 30.21
C GLU A 23 33.39 44.41 29.88
N TRP A 24 34.09 44.01 28.81
CA TRP A 24 35.32 44.66 28.36
C TRP A 24 35.06 46.02 27.69
N LEU A 25 34.04 46.12 26.84
CA LEU A 25 33.70 47.35 26.12
C LEU A 25 32.94 48.40 26.96
N LYS A 26 32.48 48.05 28.18
CA LYS A 26 31.72 48.95 29.09
C LYS A 26 30.59 49.70 28.38
N ILE A 27 29.79 48.97 27.61
CA ILE A 27 28.74 49.54 26.77
C ILE A 27 27.54 49.98 27.65
N PRO A 28 26.98 51.20 27.49
CA PRO A 28 25.76 51.62 28.18
C PRO A 28 24.55 50.77 27.77
N GLU A 29 23.66 50.45 28.73
CA GLU A 29 22.50 49.56 28.48
C GLU A 29 21.45 50.15 27.51
N ASP A 30 21.40 51.48 27.36
CA ASP A 30 20.35 52.18 26.61
C ASP A 30 20.78 52.62 25.19
N GLU A 31 21.96 52.23 24.71
CA GLU A 31 22.47 52.66 23.40
C GLU A 31 22.52 51.52 22.36
N PRO A 32 22.05 51.75 21.11
CA PRO A 32 22.15 50.76 20.05
C PRO A 32 23.59 50.42 19.68
N ILE A 33 23.96 49.15 19.82
CA ILE A 33 25.30 48.65 19.53
C ILE A 33 25.46 48.39 18.02
N GLN A 34 26.36 49.10 17.36
CA GLN A 34 26.68 48.91 15.94
C GLN A 34 28.17 48.65 15.75
N HIS A 35 28.67 47.54 16.30
CA HIS A 35 30.07 47.18 16.20
C HIS A 35 30.28 45.94 15.32
N ARG A 36 31.21 46.03 14.35
CA ARG A 36 31.50 44.92 13.40
C ARG A 36 31.85 43.59 14.10
N MET A 37 32.55 43.64 15.25
CA MET A 37 32.86 42.42 16.02
C MET A 37 31.62 41.78 16.66
N VAL A 38 30.62 42.58 17.05
CA VAL A 38 29.34 42.08 17.57
C VAL A 38 28.56 41.41 16.44
N SER A 39 28.47 42.06 15.27
CA SER A 39 27.82 41.48 14.09
C SER A 39 28.46 40.16 13.66
N ARG A 40 29.80 40.07 13.62
CA ARG A 40 30.52 38.81 13.32
C ARG A 40 30.25 37.72 14.36
N SER A 41 30.23 38.07 15.65
CA SER A 41 29.92 37.10 16.71
C SER A 41 28.49 36.57 16.61
N ILE A 42 27.54 37.40 16.17
CA ILE A 42 26.15 36.99 15.91
C ILE A 42 26.09 36.07 14.69
N GLU A 43 26.80 36.42 13.61
CA GLU A 43 26.92 35.59 12.39
C GLU A 43 27.53 34.21 12.70
N ASP A 44 28.64 34.16 13.44
CA ASP A 44 29.26 32.90 13.89
C ASP A 44 28.29 32.05 14.73
N SER A 45 27.54 32.70 15.63
CA SER A 45 26.53 32.02 16.45
C SER A 45 25.43 31.45 15.57
N GLN A 46 24.93 32.21 14.59
CA GLN A 46 23.95 31.76 13.62
C GLN A 46 24.47 30.58 12.79
N THR A 47 25.69 30.64 12.26
CA THR A 47 26.30 29.53 11.51
C THR A 47 26.39 28.26 12.35
N ARG A 48 26.71 28.36 13.64
CA ARG A 48 26.71 27.20 14.55
C ARG A 48 25.33 26.59 14.75
N VAL A 49 24.30 27.44 14.91
CA VAL A 49 22.90 26.97 15.01
C VAL A 49 22.47 26.27 13.73
N GLU A 50 22.84 26.83 12.58
CA GLU A 50 22.55 26.24 11.28
C GLU A 50 23.25 24.89 11.12
N ALA A 51 24.53 24.79 11.52
CA ALA A 51 25.28 23.53 11.53
C ALA A 51 24.66 22.48 12.48
N GLN A 52 24.30 22.84 13.71
CA GLN A 52 23.64 21.93 14.64
C GLN A 52 22.29 21.45 14.10
N ASN A 53 21.47 22.37 13.57
CA ASN A 53 20.19 22.00 12.94
C ASN A 53 20.39 21.15 11.68
N PHE A 54 21.48 21.36 10.95
CA PHE A 54 21.85 20.51 9.81
C PHE A 54 22.20 19.10 10.30
N ASP A 55 23.02 18.96 11.34
CA ASP A 55 23.42 17.65 11.88
C ASP A 55 22.22 16.88 12.46
N ILE A 56 21.31 17.56 13.16
CA ILE A 56 20.06 16.94 13.65
C ILE A 56 19.23 16.40 12.47
N ARG A 57 19.06 17.20 11.42
CA ARG A 57 18.29 16.80 10.22
C ARG A 57 18.97 15.69 9.45
N LYS A 58 20.29 15.74 9.32
CA LYS A 58 21.08 14.68 8.69
C LYS A 58 20.93 13.36 9.44
N ASN A 59 21.04 13.39 10.77
CA ASN A 59 20.86 12.21 11.60
C ASN A 59 19.44 11.63 11.45
N LEU A 60 18.41 12.47 11.51
CA LEU A 60 17.01 12.04 11.27
C LEU A 60 16.81 11.41 9.89
N LEU A 61 17.38 12.01 8.85
CA LEU A 61 17.29 11.52 7.47
C LEU A 61 17.88 10.12 7.34
N GLU A 62 19.05 9.87 7.95
CA GLU A 62 19.73 8.57 7.85
C GLU A 62 18.92 7.42 8.48
N TYR A 63 18.15 7.68 9.54
CA TYR A 63 17.21 6.70 10.10
C TYR A 63 15.96 6.52 9.23
N ASP A 64 15.45 7.60 8.62
CA ASP A 64 14.29 7.54 7.72
C ASP A 64 14.62 6.84 6.40
N ASP A 65 15.86 6.94 5.90
CA ASP A 65 16.29 6.29 4.65
C ASP A 65 16.10 4.76 4.71
N VAL A 66 16.40 4.14 5.86
CA VAL A 66 16.17 2.70 6.10
C VAL A 66 14.68 2.39 6.04
N MET A 67 13.86 3.16 6.75
CA MET A 67 12.40 2.98 6.75
C MET A 67 11.78 3.23 5.39
N ASN A 68 12.30 4.19 4.63
CA ASN A 68 11.80 4.55 3.31
C ASN A 68 12.06 3.42 2.30
N LEU A 69 13.20 2.75 2.38
CA LEU A 69 13.48 1.58 1.55
C LEU A 69 12.48 0.45 1.84
N GLN A 70 12.32 0.09 3.12
CA GLN A 70 11.36 -0.93 3.56
C GLN A 70 9.92 -0.58 3.15
N ARG A 71 9.51 0.68 3.32
CA ARG A 71 8.19 1.18 2.92
C ARG A 71 7.96 1.04 1.42
N LYS A 72 8.95 1.39 0.58
CA LYS A 72 8.84 1.23 -0.88
C LYS A 72 8.64 -0.23 -1.26
N THR A 73 9.38 -1.14 -0.63
CA THR A 73 9.26 -2.59 -0.86
C THR A 73 7.86 -3.10 -0.50
N ILE A 74 7.37 -2.80 0.71
CA ILE A 74 6.05 -3.27 1.16
C ILE A 74 4.91 -2.60 0.39
N TYR A 75 5.01 -1.31 0.07
CA TYR A 75 3.95 -0.64 -0.70
C TYR A 75 3.91 -1.12 -2.15
N LYS A 76 5.05 -1.55 -2.70
CA LYS A 76 5.09 -2.21 -4.00
C LYS A 76 4.39 -3.57 -3.95
N LEU A 77 4.76 -4.44 -3.00
CA LEU A 77 4.11 -5.73 -2.78
C LEU A 77 2.60 -5.56 -2.59
N ARG A 78 2.19 -4.69 -1.67
CA ARG A 78 0.78 -4.38 -1.38
C ARG A 78 0.04 -3.90 -2.61
N ARG A 79 0.64 -3.02 -3.42
CA ARG A 79 0.03 -2.53 -4.66
C ARG A 79 -0.13 -3.66 -5.68
N GLN A 80 0.87 -4.51 -5.84
CA GLN A 80 0.80 -5.64 -6.76
C GLN A 80 -0.30 -6.64 -6.36
N VAL A 81 -0.47 -6.91 -5.05
CA VAL A 81 -1.60 -7.70 -4.54
C VAL A 81 -2.92 -7.00 -4.81
N LEU A 82 -3.00 -5.70 -4.54
CA LEU A 82 -4.21 -4.91 -4.73
C LEU A 82 -4.61 -4.82 -6.20
N GLU A 83 -3.67 -4.65 -7.12
CA GLU A 83 -3.93 -4.53 -8.57
C GLU A 83 -4.13 -5.90 -9.25
N GLY A 84 -3.80 -7.00 -8.56
CA GLY A 84 -3.82 -8.34 -9.13
C GLY A 84 -2.71 -8.58 -10.16
N TYR A 85 -1.58 -7.89 -10.01
CA TYR A 85 -0.42 -7.98 -10.90
C TYR A 85 0.69 -8.81 -10.27
N TYR A 86 1.32 -9.68 -11.05
CA TYR A 86 2.46 -10.50 -10.64
C TYR A 86 3.38 -10.83 -11.83
N SER A 87 4.69 -10.85 -11.59
CA SER A 87 5.69 -11.06 -12.64
C SER A 87 6.73 -12.15 -12.36
N GLY A 88 6.65 -12.91 -11.27
CA GLY A 88 7.55 -14.04 -10.97
C GLY A 88 9.01 -13.68 -10.63
N ASP A 89 9.58 -12.64 -11.23
CA ASP A 89 11.02 -12.33 -11.17
C ASP A 89 11.39 -11.21 -10.17
N GLU A 90 10.48 -10.91 -9.24
CA GLU A 90 10.74 -9.93 -8.20
C GLU A 90 10.83 -10.62 -6.85
N THR A 91 11.86 -11.44 -6.67
CA THR A 91 12.41 -11.59 -5.32
C THR A 91 12.59 -10.17 -4.78
N LEU A 92 12.02 -9.90 -3.61
CA LEU A 92 12.19 -8.63 -2.90
C LEU A 92 13.63 -8.57 -2.38
N GLU A 93 14.62 -8.68 -3.26
CA GLU A 93 16.03 -8.52 -2.96
C GLU A 93 16.26 -7.07 -2.58
N ILE A 94 16.01 -6.77 -1.32
CA ILE A 94 16.70 -5.68 -0.68
C ILE A 94 18.15 -6.14 -0.58
N ASP A 95 18.95 -5.75 -1.58
CA ASP A 95 20.39 -5.99 -1.59
C ASP A 95 20.95 -5.58 -0.22
N PRO A 96 21.44 -6.54 0.58
CA PRO A 96 21.97 -6.24 1.91
C PRO A 96 23.15 -5.27 1.83
N ALA A 97 23.87 -5.21 0.70
CA ALA A 97 24.90 -4.20 0.44
C ALA A 97 24.29 -2.80 0.26
N ALA A 98 23.16 -2.68 -0.44
CA ALA A 98 22.43 -1.40 -0.59
C ALA A 98 21.87 -0.89 0.75
N ALA A 99 21.42 -1.80 1.64
CA ALA A 99 21.00 -1.45 3.00
C ALA A 99 22.19 -1.08 3.92
N ALA A 100 23.37 -1.68 3.71
CA ALA A 100 24.59 -1.42 4.48
C ALA A 100 25.47 -0.26 3.94
N GLY A 101 25.13 0.32 2.79
CA GLY A 101 25.91 1.39 2.15
C GLY A 101 27.16 0.91 1.38
N ALA A 102 27.24 -0.37 1.05
CA ALA A 102 28.28 -0.95 0.20
C ALA A 102 27.87 -0.89 -1.29
N PRO A 103 28.83 -0.78 -2.23
CA PRO A 103 28.51 -0.81 -3.65
C PRO A 103 27.87 -2.14 -4.04
N ALA A 104 26.75 -2.07 -4.76
CA ALA A 104 26.01 -3.23 -5.27
C ALA A 104 26.97 -4.21 -5.96
N LYS A 105 26.98 -5.47 -5.53
CA LYS A 105 27.76 -6.52 -6.21
C LYS A 105 27.09 -6.80 -7.56
N LYS A 106 27.75 -6.40 -8.64
CA LYS A 106 27.47 -6.95 -9.97
C LYS A 106 27.94 -8.41 -9.98
N GLY A 107 27.01 -9.36 -9.95
CA GLY A 107 27.30 -10.75 -10.31
C GLY A 107 26.74 -11.78 -9.34
N GLY A 108 25.48 -12.16 -9.59
CA GLY A 108 24.86 -13.46 -9.31
C GLY A 108 23.88 -13.67 -10.47
N LEU A 109 23.72 -14.90 -10.97
CA LEU A 109 22.94 -15.20 -12.18
C LEU A 109 21.53 -14.56 -12.12
N LEU A 110 21.37 -13.38 -12.73
CA LEU A 110 20.05 -12.81 -13.01
C LEU A 110 19.43 -13.74 -14.05
N SER A 111 18.52 -14.61 -13.62
CA SER A 111 17.49 -15.16 -14.50
C SER A 111 16.93 -13.99 -15.32
N LYS A 112 16.78 -14.19 -16.63
CA LYS A 112 16.14 -13.17 -17.46
C LYS A 112 14.76 -12.90 -16.87
N PRO A 113 14.32 -11.61 -16.75
CA PRO A 113 13.00 -11.26 -16.27
C PRO A 113 11.94 -12.09 -17.01
N LYS A 114 11.41 -13.12 -16.36
CA LYS A 114 10.21 -13.82 -16.75
C LYS A 114 9.12 -12.74 -16.78
N GLY A 115 8.52 -12.54 -17.94
CA GLY A 115 7.36 -11.65 -18.03
C GLY A 115 6.21 -12.18 -17.14
N PRO A 116 5.15 -11.39 -16.95
CA PRO A 116 3.97 -11.85 -16.23
C PRO A 116 3.49 -13.20 -16.77
N PRO A 117 3.18 -14.18 -15.90
CA PRO A 117 2.72 -15.47 -16.36
C PRO A 117 1.40 -15.34 -17.13
N VAL A 118 1.29 -16.12 -18.19
CA VAL A 118 0.13 -16.16 -19.10
C VAL A 118 -0.58 -17.50 -19.07
N VAL A 119 -0.05 -18.46 -18.32
CA VAL A 119 -0.58 -19.80 -18.08
C VAL A 119 -0.40 -20.13 -16.61
N SER A 120 -1.35 -20.85 -16.03
CA SER A 120 -1.28 -21.39 -14.68
C SER A 120 -2.02 -22.72 -14.63
N GLY A 121 -1.29 -23.84 -14.54
CA GLY A 121 -1.85 -25.19 -14.63
C GLY A 121 -2.79 -25.35 -15.84
N PRO A 122 -4.10 -25.65 -15.66
CA PRO A 122 -5.05 -25.83 -16.76
C PRO A 122 -5.50 -24.53 -17.42
N TRP A 123 -5.23 -23.37 -16.80
CA TRP A 123 -5.75 -22.07 -17.21
C TRP A 123 -4.82 -21.35 -18.18
N THR A 124 -5.38 -20.96 -19.32
CA THR A 124 -4.79 -19.99 -20.26
C THR A 124 -5.66 -18.74 -20.29
N ILE A 125 -5.12 -17.61 -20.78
CA ILE A 125 -5.89 -16.36 -20.92
C ILE A 125 -7.18 -16.60 -21.73
N GLU A 126 -7.12 -17.44 -22.75
CA GLU A 126 -8.28 -17.79 -23.59
C GLU A 126 -9.32 -18.60 -22.80
N LYS A 127 -8.93 -19.73 -22.20
CA LYS A 127 -9.86 -20.61 -21.45
C LYS A 127 -10.52 -19.88 -20.28
N LEU A 128 -9.73 -19.14 -19.52
CA LEU A 128 -10.26 -18.40 -18.37
C LEU A 128 -11.10 -17.21 -18.87
N GLY A 129 -10.68 -16.57 -19.96
CA GLY A 129 -11.43 -15.53 -20.65
C GLY A 129 -12.83 -15.97 -21.06
N ASP A 130 -12.96 -17.14 -21.67
CA ASP A 130 -14.24 -17.72 -22.06
C ASP A 130 -15.15 -17.99 -20.85
N ARG A 131 -14.57 -18.44 -19.73
CA ARG A 131 -15.31 -18.68 -18.48
C ARG A 131 -15.85 -17.39 -17.85
N ILE A 132 -15.08 -16.30 -17.86
CA ILE A 132 -15.47 -15.03 -17.22
C ILE A 132 -16.25 -14.10 -18.13
N ARG A 133 -16.19 -14.29 -19.46
CA ARG A 133 -16.85 -13.43 -20.45
C ARG A 133 -18.34 -13.18 -20.16
N PRO A 134 -19.18 -14.20 -19.85
CA PRO A 134 -20.59 -13.96 -19.54
C PRO A 134 -20.80 -13.01 -18.35
N TRP A 135 -19.91 -13.06 -17.34
CA TRP A 135 -19.96 -12.18 -16.19
C TRP A 135 -19.58 -10.75 -16.54
N VAL A 136 -18.51 -10.56 -17.32
CA VAL A 136 -18.09 -9.24 -17.82
C VAL A 136 -19.17 -8.63 -18.71
N GLU A 137 -19.76 -9.41 -19.62
CA GLU A 137 -20.85 -8.97 -20.48
C GLU A 137 -22.09 -8.54 -19.69
N ARG A 138 -22.41 -9.26 -18.60
CA ARG A 138 -23.50 -8.91 -17.69
C ARG A 138 -23.22 -7.60 -16.94
N ILE A 139 -22.01 -7.40 -16.43
CA ILE A 139 -21.59 -6.16 -15.78
C ILE A 139 -21.71 -4.98 -16.77
N MET A 140 -21.13 -5.12 -17.97
CA MET A 140 -21.22 -4.09 -19.01
C MET A 140 -22.67 -3.83 -19.45
N GLY A 141 -23.49 -4.88 -19.54
CA GLY A 141 -24.91 -4.78 -19.82
C GLY A 141 -25.70 -4.03 -18.73
N ALA A 142 -25.33 -4.20 -17.46
CA ALA A 142 -25.93 -3.46 -16.35
C ALA A 142 -25.61 -1.96 -16.44
N PHE A 143 -24.36 -1.59 -16.76
CA PHE A 143 -23.99 -0.20 -17.01
C PHE A 143 -24.74 0.40 -18.21
N GLN A 144 -24.89 -0.37 -19.28
CA GLN A 144 -25.70 0.02 -20.44
C GLN A 144 -27.17 0.27 -20.06
N MET A 145 -27.77 -0.62 -19.28
CA MET A 145 -29.15 -0.49 -18.82
C MET A 145 -29.34 0.72 -17.90
N LEU A 146 -28.39 0.97 -16.99
CA LEU A 146 -28.39 2.15 -16.11
C LEU A 146 -28.29 3.45 -16.90
N ALA A 147 -27.45 3.51 -17.93
CA ALA A 147 -27.35 4.68 -18.80
C ALA A 147 -28.66 4.94 -19.55
N ARG A 148 -29.31 3.89 -20.08
CA ARG A 148 -30.63 4.01 -20.72
C ARG A 148 -31.71 4.51 -19.77
N LYS A 149 -31.73 4.03 -18.52
CA LYS A 149 -32.65 4.53 -17.48
C LYS A 149 -32.41 6.00 -17.15
N ARG A 150 -31.15 6.45 -17.07
CA ARG A 150 -30.80 7.86 -16.86
C ARG A 150 -31.28 8.74 -18.03
N ALA A 151 -31.11 8.28 -19.26
CA ALA A 151 -31.60 8.98 -20.44
C ALA A 151 -33.14 9.08 -20.48
N ALA A 152 -33.84 8.00 -20.11
CA ALA A 152 -35.30 7.98 -20.00
C ALA A 152 -35.80 9.00 -18.95
N LEU A 153 -35.18 9.02 -17.77
CA LEU A 153 -35.46 10.00 -16.71
C LEU A 153 -35.23 11.43 -17.18
N ALA A 154 -34.11 11.70 -17.86
CA ALA A 154 -33.82 13.01 -18.43
C ALA A 154 -34.84 13.44 -19.50
N ALA A 155 -35.45 12.48 -20.20
CA ALA A 155 -36.54 12.70 -21.14
C ALA A 155 -37.93 12.78 -20.47
N GLY A 156 -38.03 12.72 -19.14
CA GLY A 156 -39.29 12.80 -18.38
C GLY A 156 -40.14 11.53 -18.42
N MET A 157 -39.58 10.38 -18.79
CA MET A 157 -40.29 9.11 -18.85
C MET A 157 -40.44 8.48 -17.46
N ASN A 158 -41.55 7.77 -17.21
CA ASN A 158 -41.75 7.02 -15.98
C ASN A 158 -41.02 5.67 -16.02
N ILE A 159 -39.85 5.58 -15.39
CA ILE A 159 -39.03 4.36 -15.37
C ILE A 159 -39.57 3.24 -14.46
N GLU A 160 -40.58 3.52 -13.61
CA GLU A 160 -41.20 2.53 -12.73
C GLU A 160 -42.34 1.77 -13.43
N ASP A 161 -42.86 2.31 -14.54
CA ASP A 161 -43.88 1.65 -15.35
C ASP A 161 -43.22 0.53 -16.20
N PRO A 162 -43.61 -0.75 -16.02
CA PRO A 162 -43.09 -1.87 -16.81
C PRO A 162 -43.33 -1.74 -18.32
N ALA A 163 -44.29 -0.93 -18.76
CA ALA A 163 -44.57 -0.68 -20.17
C ALA A 163 -43.63 0.36 -20.81
N THR A 164 -42.82 1.07 -20.02
CA THR A 164 -41.92 2.11 -20.55
C THR A 164 -40.79 1.51 -21.37
N VAL A 165 -40.78 1.81 -22.67
CA VAL A 165 -39.70 1.45 -23.58
C VAL A 165 -38.53 2.41 -23.40
N LEU A 166 -37.41 1.90 -22.88
CA LEU A 166 -36.21 2.70 -22.66
C LEU A 166 -35.59 3.16 -23.99
N PRO A 167 -35.12 4.43 -24.09
CA PRO A 167 -34.49 4.94 -25.30
C PRO A 167 -33.24 4.13 -25.64
N GLU A 168 -32.99 3.94 -26.92
CA GLU A 168 -31.70 3.45 -27.39
C GLU A 168 -30.69 4.59 -27.31
N VAL A 169 -29.58 4.33 -26.63
CA VAL A 169 -28.45 5.25 -26.54
C VAL A 169 -27.25 4.52 -27.13
N GLU A 170 -26.46 5.22 -27.92
CA GLU A 170 -25.18 4.69 -28.43
C GLU A 170 -24.21 4.54 -27.26
N PHE A 171 -23.53 3.39 -27.14
CA PHE A 171 -22.68 3.08 -25.98
C PHE A 171 -21.63 4.16 -25.69
N THR A 172 -21.01 4.68 -26.75
CA THR A 172 -19.98 5.74 -26.71
C THR A 172 -20.49 7.09 -26.17
N LYS A 173 -21.82 7.30 -26.23
CA LYS A 173 -22.49 8.54 -25.81
C LYS A 173 -23.19 8.41 -24.45
N MET A 174 -23.04 7.28 -23.76
CA MET A 174 -23.73 7.00 -22.49
C MET A 174 -23.16 7.75 -21.28
N GLY A 175 -22.00 8.39 -21.41
CA GLY A 175 -21.33 9.05 -20.28
C GLY A 175 -20.99 8.09 -19.14
N ILE A 176 -20.65 6.83 -19.47
CA ILE A 176 -20.24 5.82 -18.50
C ILE A 176 -18.89 6.26 -17.91
N GLU A 177 -18.84 6.43 -16.60
CA GLU A 177 -17.60 6.80 -15.91
C GLU A 177 -16.66 5.58 -15.80
N PRO A 178 -15.44 5.65 -16.37
CA PRO A 178 -14.51 4.50 -16.39
C PRO A 178 -14.23 3.93 -14.99
N ARG A 179 -14.07 4.81 -14.01
CA ARG A 179 -13.78 4.43 -12.62
C ARG A 179 -14.86 3.56 -11.99
N LEU A 180 -16.13 3.78 -12.32
CA LEU A 180 -17.23 2.96 -11.81
C LEU A 180 -17.18 1.55 -12.39
N VAL A 181 -16.85 1.42 -13.68
CA VAL A 181 -16.69 0.11 -14.33
C VAL A 181 -15.48 -0.63 -13.74
N THR A 182 -14.33 0.05 -13.63
CA THR A 182 -13.14 -0.52 -12.99
C THR A 182 -13.44 -0.98 -11.56
N HIS A 183 -14.18 -0.20 -10.78
CA HIS A 183 -14.57 -0.55 -9.42
C HIS A 183 -15.43 -1.81 -9.36
N GLU A 184 -16.45 -1.95 -10.23
CA GLU A 184 -17.29 -3.15 -10.25
C GLU A 184 -16.52 -4.39 -10.73
N LEU A 185 -15.68 -4.26 -11.76
CA LEU A 185 -14.81 -5.35 -12.20
C LEU A 185 -13.84 -5.77 -11.08
N TYR A 186 -13.27 -4.80 -10.38
CA TYR A 186 -12.41 -5.04 -9.22
C TYR A 186 -13.16 -5.76 -8.09
N ARG A 187 -14.40 -5.36 -7.78
CA ARG A 187 -15.19 -6.02 -6.74
C ARG A 187 -15.41 -7.51 -7.05
N HIS A 188 -15.63 -7.85 -8.32
CA HIS A 188 -15.92 -9.22 -8.74
C HIS A 188 -14.68 -10.10 -8.93
N PHE A 189 -13.60 -9.56 -9.50
CA PHE A 189 -12.43 -10.35 -9.89
C PHE A 189 -11.16 -9.93 -9.13
N GLY A 190 -11.16 -8.72 -8.58
CA GLY A 190 -10.01 -8.01 -8.02
C GLY A 190 -8.83 -7.89 -8.96
N ALA A 191 -9.15 -7.66 -10.22
CA ALA A 191 -8.23 -7.17 -11.23
C ALA A 191 -8.54 -5.70 -11.49
N VAL A 192 -7.52 -4.85 -11.50
CA VAL A 192 -7.67 -3.45 -11.89
C VAL A 192 -7.55 -3.34 -13.40
N VAL A 193 -8.66 -2.97 -14.05
CA VAL A 193 -8.75 -2.84 -15.52
C VAL A 193 -8.91 -1.36 -15.88
N ASN A 194 -8.09 -0.87 -16.82
CA ASN A 194 -8.27 0.47 -17.39
C ASN A 194 -9.01 0.36 -18.73
N LEU A 195 -10.17 1.01 -18.82
CA LEU A 195 -11.05 1.00 -20.01
C LEU A 195 -11.28 2.40 -20.59
N GLU A 196 -10.47 3.41 -20.22
CA GLU A 196 -10.67 4.79 -20.66
C GLU A 196 -10.70 4.93 -22.19
N GLU A 197 -9.82 4.22 -22.90
CA GLU A 197 -9.76 4.25 -24.36
C GLU A 197 -10.90 3.44 -24.98
N GLU A 198 -11.14 2.22 -24.48
CA GLU A 198 -12.11 1.28 -25.03
C GLU A 198 -13.57 1.72 -24.87
N LEU A 199 -13.88 2.55 -23.88
CA LEU A 199 -15.21 3.15 -23.71
C LEU A 199 -15.63 4.00 -24.92
N THR A 200 -14.67 4.59 -25.62
CA THR A 200 -14.91 5.34 -26.87
C THR A 200 -15.04 4.44 -28.10
N GLN A 201 -14.56 3.20 -28.02
CA GLN A 201 -14.55 2.23 -29.13
C GLN A 201 -15.81 1.36 -29.16
N GLY A 202 -16.51 1.24 -28.03
CA GLY A 202 -17.80 0.56 -27.93
C GLY A 202 -17.81 -0.58 -26.92
N ARG A 203 -19.01 -1.14 -26.70
CA ARG A 203 -19.24 -2.17 -25.67
C ARG A 203 -18.35 -3.39 -25.87
N GLN A 204 -18.24 -3.87 -27.10
CA GLN A 204 -17.50 -5.11 -27.38
C GLN A 204 -16.00 -4.94 -27.11
N ALA A 205 -15.42 -3.81 -27.52
CA ALA A 205 -14.04 -3.48 -27.21
C ALA A 205 -13.77 -3.46 -25.70
N CYS A 206 -14.68 -2.87 -24.91
CA CYS A 206 -14.60 -2.89 -23.45
C CYS A 206 -14.63 -4.31 -22.87
N VAL A 207 -15.55 -5.15 -23.36
CA VAL A 207 -15.69 -6.54 -22.91
C VAL A 207 -14.42 -7.31 -23.24
N ASP A 208 -13.93 -7.23 -24.47
CA ASP A 208 -12.76 -7.98 -24.91
C ASP A 208 -11.50 -7.55 -24.16
N ARG A 209 -11.33 -6.24 -23.91
CA ARG A 209 -10.22 -5.73 -23.09
C ARG A 209 -10.32 -6.21 -21.65
N ALA A 210 -11.49 -6.04 -21.02
CA ALA A 210 -11.70 -6.43 -19.64
C ALA A 210 -11.49 -7.94 -19.45
N VAL A 211 -12.07 -8.78 -20.31
CA VAL A 211 -11.90 -10.24 -20.26
C VAL A 211 -10.42 -10.61 -20.35
N LYS A 212 -9.67 -10.02 -21.28
CA LYS A 212 -8.25 -10.29 -21.45
C LYS A 212 -7.42 -9.91 -20.22
N GLU A 213 -7.62 -8.70 -19.70
CA GLU A 213 -6.86 -8.20 -18.54
C GLU A 213 -7.22 -8.94 -17.25
N ILE A 214 -8.50 -9.22 -17.03
CA ILE A 214 -8.97 -9.98 -15.86
C ILE A 214 -8.42 -11.40 -15.92
N ALA A 215 -8.51 -12.09 -17.06
CA ALA A 215 -7.97 -13.44 -17.19
C ALA A 215 -6.45 -13.47 -16.93
N ALA A 216 -5.70 -12.52 -17.48
CA ALA A 216 -4.27 -12.41 -17.22
C ALA A 216 -3.97 -12.13 -15.73
N SER A 217 -4.74 -11.25 -15.09
CA SER A 217 -4.59 -10.93 -13.66
C SER A 217 -4.93 -12.11 -12.75
N LEU A 218 -5.98 -12.87 -13.05
CA LEU A 218 -6.34 -14.06 -12.25
C LEU A 218 -5.27 -15.16 -12.36
N ILE A 219 -4.70 -15.35 -13.56
CA ILE A 219 -3.54 -16.25 -13.75
C ILE A 219 -2.35 -15.78 -12.92
N GLN A 220 -2.03 -14.50 -12.96
CA GLN A 220 -0.97 -13.90 -12.16
C GLN A 220 -1.18 -14.05 -10.65
N GLN A 221 -2.40 -13.86 -10.16
CA GLN A 221 -2.75 -14.07 -8.75
C GLN A 221 -2.61 -15.54 -8.35
N ARG A 222 -2.99 -16.47 -9.23
CA ARG A 222 -2.86 -17.92 -9.02
C ARG A 222 -1.39 -18.34 -8.95
N GLU A 223 -0.57 -17.89 -9.90
CA GLU A 223 0.88 -18.20 -9.92
C GLU A 223 1.62 -17.59 -8.74
N ARG A 224 1.28 -16.37 -8.29
CA ARG A 224 1.85 -15.81 -7.05
C ARG A 224 1.70 -16.75 -5.87
N MET A 225 0.53 -17.38 -5.75
CA MET A 225 0.25 -18.28 -4.64
C MET A 225 1.04 -19.58 -4.78
N PHE A 226 1.12 -20.17 -5.97
CA PHE A 226 1.93 -21.38 -6.17
C PHE A 226 3.42 -21.11 -5.98
N ASP A 227 3.94 -20.00 -6.51
CA ASP A 227 5.33 -19.59 -6.29
C ASP A 227 5.63 -19.33 -4.80
N LEU A 228 4.69 -18.76 -4.05
CA LEU A 228 4.82 -18.61 -2.59
C LEU A 228 4.98 -19.98 -1.91
N ILE A 229 4.18 -20.96 -2.32
CA ILE A 229 4.16 -22.27 -1.70
C ILE A 229 5.42 -23.06 -2.07
N ASP A 230 5.84 -22.98 -3.33
CA ASP A 230 7.12 -23.53 -3.79
C ASP A 230 8.29 -22.94 -3.01
N GLU A 231 8.33 -21.60 -2.84
CA GLU A 231 9.36 -20.92 -2.05
C GLU A 231 9.38 -21.41 -0.59
N LEU A 232 8.22 -21.51 0.06
CA LEU A 232 8.13 -21.97 1.45
C LEU A 232 8.52 -23.43 1.59
N VAL A 233 8.08 -24.30 0.69
CA VAL A 233 8.47 -25.72 0.68
C VAL A 233 9.98 -25.84 0.51
N GLY A 234 10.57 -25.14 -0.47
CA GLY A 234 12.01 -25.13 -0.68
C GLY A 234 12.78 -24.68 0.57
N ASN A 235 12.31 -23.62 1.24
CA ASN A 235 12.95 -23.14 2.47
C ASN A 235 12.88 -24.17 3.61
N ILE A 236 11.72 -24.79 3.83
CA ILE A 236 11.53 -25.82 4.88
C ILE A 236 12.38 -27.06 4.56
N VAL A 237 12.43 -27.49 3.29
CA VAL A 237 13.27 -28.62 2.88
C VAL A 237 14.75 -28.31 3.08
N ILE A 238 15.23 -27.13 2.72
CA ILE A 238 16.64 -26.74 2.92
C ILE A 238 16.98 -26.68 4.42
N GLU A 239 16.05 -26.27 5.27
CA GLU A 239 16.25 -26.20 6.72
C GLU A 239 16.43 -27.60 7.35
N HIS A 240 15.64 -28.59 6.93
CA HIS A 240 15.63 -29.93 7.53
C HIS A 240 16.43 -31.00 6.78
N CYS A 241 16.65 -30.78 5.48
CA CYS A 241 17.44 -31.60 4.57
C CYS A 241 18.54 -30.76 3.87
N PRO A 242 19.53 -30.21 4.60
CA PRO A 242 20.55 -29.37 3.99
C PRO A 242 21.42 -30.18 3.01
N PRO A 243 21.81 -29.59 1.85
CA PRO A 243 22.60 -30.28 0.84
C PRO A 243 24.05 -30.60 1.27
N ASP A 244 24.54 -29.94 2.32
CA ASP A 244 25.86 -30.16 2.92
C ASP A 244 25.87 -31.23 4.02
N VAL A 245 24.70 -31.71 4.44
CA VAL A 245 24.52 -32.75 5.45
C VAL A 245 24.23 -34.09 4.76
N HIS A 246 24.76 -35.18 5.33
CA HIS A 246 24.53 -36.52 4.78
C HIS A 246 23.04 -36.91 4.90
N PRO A 247 22.42 -37.52 3.88
CA PRO A 247 20.97 -37.81 3.90
C PRO A 247 20.46 -38.67 5.06
N GLU A 248 21.31 -39.51 5.65
CA GLU A 248 20.96 -40.30 6.84
C GLU A 248 20.73 -39.44 8.09
N ASP A 249 21.33 -38.25 8.15
CA ASP A 249 21.21 -37.30 9.26
C ASP A 249 20.09 -36.27 9.03
N TRP A 250 19.34 -36.38 7.92
CA TRP A 250 18.22 -35.50 7.63
C TRP A 250 17.06 -35.71 8.61
N LYS A 251 16.43 -34.60 8.98
CA LYS A 251 15.34 -34.61 9.94
C LYS A 251 13.99 -34.70 9.24
N ILE A 252 13.72 -35.86 8.67
CA ILE A 252 12.51 -36.09 7.86
C ILE A 252 11.24 -35.93 8.71
N ASP A 253 11.25 -36.36 9.97
CA ASP A 253 10.10 -36.22 10.86
C ASP A 253 9.79 -34.73 11.14
N ASP A 254 10.81 -33.93 11.50
CA ASP A 254 10.67 -32.48 11.72
C ASP A 254 10.19 -31.76 10.44
N LEU A 255 10.68 -32.18 9.26
CA LEU A 255 10.22 -31.69 7.97
C LEU A 255 8.72 -31.94 7.76
N VAL A 256 8.24 -33.15 8.02
CA VAL A 256 6.82 -33.51 7.85
C VAL A 256 5.95 -32.73 8.84
N ASP A 257 6.40 -32.58 10.08
CA ASP A 257 5.69 -31.83 11.12
C ASP A 257 5.58 -30.33 10.75
N ASP A 258 6.66 -29.70 10.27
CA ASP A 258 6.64 -28.30 9.83
C ASP A 258 5.73 -28.07 8.61
N ILE A 259 5.71 -29.02 7.66
CA ILE A 259 4.80 -28.97 6.52
C ILE A 259 3.35 -29.12 6.97
N GLU A 260 3.06 -30.01 7.92
CA GLU A 260 1.73 -30.18 8.50
C GLU A 260 1.28 -28.91 9.25
N GLU A 261 2.17 -28.27 10.00
CA GLU A 261 1.88 -27.02 10.71
C GLU A 261 1.52 -25.89 9.72
N VAL A 262 2.32 -25.69 8.66
CA VAL A 262 2.11 -24.60 7.71
C VAL A 262 0.94 -24.85 6.77
N PHE A 263 0.80 -26.06 6.24
CA PHE A 263 -0.17 -26.35 5.18
C PHE A 263 -1.42 -27.10 5.68
N GLY A 264 -1.45 -27.49 6.96
CA GLY A 264 -2.56 -28.22 7.57
C GLY A 264 -2.73 -29.64 7.00
N GLN A 265 -1.69 -30.19 6.36
CA GLN A 265 -1.73 -31.47 5.69
C GLN A 265 -0.45 -32.26 5.92
N ARG A 266 -0.62 -33.45 6.49
CA ARG A 266 0.47 -34.40 6.63
C ARG A 266 0.77 -35.08 5.29
N ILE A 267 2.04 -35.10 4.92
CA ILE A 267 2.53 -35.69 3.67
C ILE A 267 3.28 -36.97 3.98
N GLU A 268 3.08 -37.99 3.12
CA GLU A 268 3.88 -39.21 3.13
C GLU A 268 5.08 -39.06 2.18
N ILE A 269 6.29 -39.20 2.73
CA ILE A 269 7.53 -39.24 1.96
C ILE A 269 7.85 -40.71 1.72
N GLY A 270 7.81 -41.14 0.46
CA GLY A 270 8.08 -42.53 0.09
C GLY A 270 9.55 -42.91 0.27
N GLU A 271 9.81 -44.13 0.72
CA GLU A 271 11.18 -44.67 0.91
C GLU A 271 11.97 -44.76 -0.41
N ASP A 272 11.27 -44.79 -1.56
CA ASP A 272 11.86 -44.92 -2.89
C ASP A 272 12.31 -43.57 -3.52
N LEU A 273 12.09 -42.44 -2.84
CA LEU A 273 12.52 -41.14 -3.37
C LEU A 273 14.05 -41.06 -3.41
N ALA A 274 14.56 -40.39 -4.46
CA ALA A 274 15.98 -40.03 -4.48
C ALA A 274 16.31 -39.14 -3.28
N LEU A 275 17.41 -39.45 -2.60
CA LEU A 275 17.91 -38.71 -1.45
C LEU A 275 18.54 -37.39 -1.90
N ASP A 276 17.69 -36.48 -2.33
CA ASP A 276 18.04 -35.18 -2.90
C ASP A 276 17.00 -34.13 -2.47
N PRO A 277 17.42 -32.97 -1.93
CA PRO A 277 16.50 -31.94 -1.43
C PRO A 277 15.53 -31.43 -2.52
N ASP A 278 16.00 -31.25 -3.76
CA ASP A 278 15.15 -30.77 -4.85
C ASP A 278 14.04 -31.78 -5.16
N THR A 279 14.35 -33.08 -5.12
CA THR A 279 13.38 -34.17 -5.30
C THR A 279 12.32 -34.18 -4.18
N TYR A 280 12.72 -33.93 -2.94
CA TYR A 280 11.80 -33.83 -1.81
C TYR A 280 10.87 -32.62 -1.94
N ALA A 281 11.43 -31.46 -2.30
CA ALA A 281 10.67 -30.24 -2.54
C ALA A 281 9.64 -30.43 -3.66
N GLU A 282 10.03 -31.03 -4.79
CA GLU A 282 9.13 -31.28 -5.92
C GLU A 282 7.98 -32.24 -5.54
N HIS A 283 8.27 -33.31 -4.78
CA HIS A 283 7.24 -34.25 -4.30
C HIS A 283 6.24 -33.60 -3.34
N ILE A 284 6.75 -32.85 -2.36
CA ILE A 284 5.92 -32.10 -1.40
C ILE A 284 5.06 -31.07 -2.14
N PHE A 285 5.67 -30.27 -3.01
CA PHE A 285 4.97 -29.26 -3.80
C PHE A 285 3.87 -29.89 -4.66
N THR A 286 4.14 -30.99 -5.35
CA THR A 286 3.14 -31.70 -6.18
C THR A 286 1.95 -32.16 -5.36
N HIS A 287 2.18 -32.66 -4.14
CA HIS A 287 1.11 -33.06 -3.23
C HIS A 287 0.25 -31.87 -2.79
N LEU A 288 0.88 -30.77 -2.38
CA LEU A 288 0.21 -29.55 -1.95
C LEU A 288 -0.55 -28.88 -3.10
N GLU A 289 0.05 -28.81 -4.30
CA GLU A 289 -0.58 -28.29 -5.51
C GLU A 289 -1.88 -29.04 -5.79
N LYS A 290 -1.84 -30.38 -5.77
CA LYS A 290 -3.03 -31.20 -5.98
C LYS A 290 -4.13 -30.92 -4.95
N SER A 291 -3.77 -30.76 -3.68
CA SER A 291 -4.78 -30.43 -2.67
C SER A 291 -5.36 -29.04 -2.86
N LEU A 292 -4.56 -28.05 -3.22
CA LEU A 292 -5.04 -26.68 -3.43
C LEU A 292 -5.91 -26.60 -4.68
N MET A 293 -5.58 -27.34 -5.73
CA MET A 293 -6.43 -27.47 -6.91
C MET A 293 -7.80 -28.06 -6.56
N ALA A 294 -7.84 -29.10 -5.72
CA ALA A 294 -9.11 -29.66 -5.25
C ALA A 294 -9.94 -28.64 -4.45
N LYS A 295 -9.29 -27.81 -3.63
CA LYS A 295 -9.95 -26.71 -2.90
C LYS A 295 -10.44 -25.63 -3.86
N GLU A 296 -9.61 -25.18 -4.80
CA GLU A 296 -9.97 -24.22 -5.86
C GLU A 296 -11.20 -24.68 -6.64
N ASP A 297 -11.23 -25.96 -7.03
CA ASP A 297 -12.35 -26.54 -7.79
C ASP A 297 -13.65 -26.60 -6.96
N SER A 298 -13.54 -26.90 -5.66
CA SER A 298 -14.71 -27.01 -4.77
C SER A 298 -15.43 -25.67 -4.51
N MET A 299 -14.69 -24.56 -4.43
CA MET A 299 -15.27 -23.23 -4.18
C MET A 299 -15.38 -22.35 -5.43
N GLY A 300 -14.63 -22.69 -6.47
CA GLY A 300 -14.49 -21.89 -7.69
C GLY A 300 -13.31 -20.91 -7.64
N THR A 301 -12.55 -20.86 -8.73
CA THR A 301 -11.33 -20.05 -8.91
C THR A 301 -11.46 -18.59 -8.47
N ILE A 302 -12.57 -17.91 -8.80
CA ILE A 302 -12.73 -16.48 -8.48
C ILE A 302 -12.85 -16.29 -6.96
N GLN A 303 -13.62 -17.13 -6.29
CA GLN A 303 -13.84 -17.03 -4.84
C GLN A 303 -12.56 -17.42 -4.08
N PHE A 304 -11.87 -18.47 -4.55
CA PHE A 304 -10.58 -18.88 -4.00
C PHE A 304 -9.55 -17.75 -4.06
N LEU A 305 -9.37 -17.14 -5.25
CA LEU A 305 -8.43 -16.03 -5.43
C LEU A 305 -8.87 -14.76 -4.68
N PHE A 306 -10.18 -14.54 -4.49
CA PHE A 306 -10.67 -13.46 -3.65
C PHE A 306 -10.18 -13.61 -2.20
N TYR A 307 -10.32 -14.80 -1.60
CA TYR A 307 -9.83 -15.06 -0.24
C TYR A 307 -8.31 -14.98 -0.16
N ALA A 308 -7.59 -15.58 -1.12
CA ALA A 308 -6.13 -15.50 -1.16
C ALA A 308 -5.64 -14.04 -1.18
N ARG A 309 -6.22 -13.20 -2.05
CA ARG A 309 -5.89 -11.77 -2.10
C ARG A 309 -6.26 -11.05 -0.80
N HIS A 310 -7.40 -11.37 -0.20
CA HIS A 310 -7.81 -10.79 1.07
C HIS A 310 -6.81 -11.11 2.19
N TYR A 311 -6.39 -12.36 2.32
CA TYR A 311 -5.39 -12.77 3.30
C TYR A 311 -4.05 -12.11 3.08
N TYR A 312 -3.56 -12.01 1.84
CA TYR A 312 -2.36 -11.24 1.56
C TYR A 312 -2.47 -9.79 2.06
N LEU A 313 -3.56 -9.09 1.75
CA LEU A 313 -3.71 -7.69 2.15
C LEU A 313 -3.81 -7.53 3.67
N ASP A 314 -4.55 -8.42 4.33
CA ASP A 314 -4.72 -8.42 5.79
C ASP A 314 -3.39 -8.68 6.50
N GLU A 315 -2.64 -9.70 6.07
CA GLU A 315 -1.32 -10.02 6.64
C GLU A 315 -0.28 -8.91 6.37
N ILE A 316 -0.25 -8.36 5.15
CA ILE A 316 0.66 -7.25 4.81
C ILE A 316 0.38 -6.04 5.71
N ASP A 317 -0.89 -5.62 5.81
CA ASP A 317 -1.25 -4.42 6.55
C ASP A 317 -1.04 -4.61 8.06
N GLY A 318 -1.43 -5.77 8.60
CA GLY A 318 -1.25 -6.11 10.02
C GLY A 318 0.22 -6.16 10.42
N ARG A 319 1.05 -6.92 9.70
CA ARG A 319 2.47 -7.09 10.00
C ARG A 319 3.27 -5.81 9.78
N TRP A 320 2.93 -5.02 8.75
CA TRP A 320 3.58 -3.73 8.52
C TRP A 320 3.32 -2.73 9.64
N ILE A 321 2.08 -2.63 10.14
CA ILE A 321 1.75 -1.73 11.26
C ILE A 321 2.56 -2.11 12.50
N GLU A 322 2.67 -3.41 12.79
CA GLU A 322 3.45 -3.89 13.94
C GLU A 322 4.95 -3.62 13.75
N HIS A 323 5.49 -3.85 12.55
CA HIS A 323 6.87 -3.52 12.23
C HIS A 323 7.19 -2.03 12.40
N LEU A 324 6.29 -1.13 11.98
CA LEU A 324 6.47 0.32 12.21
C LEU A 324 6.63 0.64 13.70
N ARG A 325 5.82 0.01 14.58
CA ARG A 325 5.94 0.17 16.03
C ARG A 325 7.26 -0.39 16.56
N ARG A 326 7.63 -1.60 16.13
CA ARG A 326 8.90 -2.21 16.52
C ARG A 326 10.10 -1.37 16.07
N MET A 327 10.04 -0.73 14.90
CA MET A 327 11.07 0.18 14.39
C MET A 327 11.15 1.51 15.17
N ASP A 328 10.01 2.06 15.58
CA ASP A 328 9.99 3.24 16.46
C ASP A 328 10.64 2.92 17.82
N HIS A 329 10.29 1.78 18.45
CA HIS A 329 10.93 1.33 19.69
C HIS A 329 12.44 1.08 19.50
N LEU A 330 12.84 0.47 18.38
CA LEU A 330 14.25 0.26 18.06
C LEU A 330 14.99 1.60 17.98
N ARG A 331 14.43 2.61 17.31
CA ARG A 331 15.04 3.93 17.19
C ARG A 331 15.21 4.62 18.55
N GLU A 332 14.24 4.50 19.45
CA GLU A 332 14.33 5.07 20.79
C GLU A 332 15.39 4.37 21.66
N GLY A 333 15.50 3.04 21.54
CA GLY A 333 16.44 2.23 22.32
C GLY A 333 17.88 2.20 21.79
N ILE A 334 18.10 2.46 20.49
CA ILE A 334 19.42 2.25 19.85
C ILE A 334 20.51 3.17 20.40
N GLY A 335 20.13 4.34 20.93
CA GLY A 335 21.06 5.27 21.58
C GLY A 335 21.85 4.63 22.73
N LEU A 336 21.25 3.64 23.42
CA LEU A 336 21.91 2.90 24.50
C LEU A 336 23.00 1.94 23.97
N ARG A 337 22.96 1.51 22.71
CA ARG A 337 24.02 0.66 22.13
C ARG A 337 25.34 1.43 21.94
N GLY A 338 25.30 2.76 21.94
CA GLY A 338 26.49 3.62 21.93
C GLY A 338 27.39 3.41 23.16
N TYR A 339 26.85 2.96 24.29
CA TYR A 339 27.65 2.62 25.49
C TYR A 339 28.60 1.44 25.26
N ALA A 340 28.28 0.56 24.32
CA ALA A 340 29.14 -0.56 23.92
C ALA A 340 30.17 -0.19 22.85
N GLN A 341 30.41 1.12 22.60
CA GLN A 341 31.30 1.64 21.56
C GLN A 341 30.94 1.19 20.13
N LYS A 342 29.72 0.72 19.92
CA LYS A 342 29.17 0.41 18.59
C LYS A 342 28.51 1.64 18.01
N ASP A 343 28.62 1.83 16.69
CA ASP A 343 27.88 2.88 15.99
C ASP A 343 26.37 2.58 16.01
N PRO A 344 25.53 3.40 16.70
CA PRO A 344 24.10 3.17 16.79
C PRO A 344 23.42 3.10 15.42
N LYS A 345 23.92 3.85 14.42
CA LYS A 345 23.31 3.88 13.09
C LYS A 345 23.50 2.56 12.35
N LEU A 346 24.71 2.00 12.43
CA LEU A 346 25.01 0.71 11.83
C LEU A 346 24.20 -0.40 12.50
N GLU A 347 24.06 -0.34 13.82
CA GLU A 347 23.25 -1.29 14.57
C GLU A 347 21.75 -1.18 14.23
N TYR A 348 21.22 0.04 14.11
CA TYR A 348 19.84 0.27 13.66
C TYR A 348 19.58 -0.33 12.28
N LYS A 349 20.51 -0.13 11.33
CA LYS A 349 20.40 -0.69 9.97
C LYS A 349 20.36 -2.21 9.99
N LYS A 350 21.28 -2.86 10.71
CA LYS A 350 21.36 -4.32 10.80
C LYS A 350 20.12 -4.92 11.46
N GLU A 351 19.75 -4.38 12.61
CA GLU A 351 18.60 -4.84 13.38
C GLU A 351 17.30 -4.61 12.62
N GLY A 352 17.10 -3.39 12.10
CA GLY A 352 15.90 -3.04 11.33
C GLY A 352 15.76 -3.84 10.04
N TYR A 353 16.87 -4.22 9.40
CA TYR A 353 16.85 -5.13 8.25
C TYR A 353 16.46 -6.55 8.66
N ARG A 354 17.06 -7.10 9.73
CA ARG A 354 16.71 -8.44 10.22
C ARG A 354 15.22 -8.53 10.57
N MET A 355 14.70 -7.55 11.32
CA MET A 355 13.28 -7.45 11.66
C MET A 355 12.37 -7.35 10.44
N PHE A 356 12.85 -6.68 9.38
CA PHE A 356 12.11 -6.59 8.14
C PHE A 356 12.02 -7.92 7.40
N ILE A 357 13.13 -8.67 7.33
CA ILE A 357 13.16 -10.01 6.74
C ILE A 357 12.27 -10.97 7.53
N GLU A 358 12.38 -10.96 8.87
CA GLU A 358 11.49 -11.71 9.76
C GLU A 358 10.01 -11.41 9.45
N MET A 359 9.64 -10.13 9.37
CA MET A 359 8.28 -9.71 9.03
C MET A 359 7.84 -10.22 7.65
N THR A 360 8.70 -10.15 6.63
CA THR A 360 8.32 -10.62 5.29
C THR A 360 8.11 -12.12 5.24
N GLU A 361 8.93 -12.90 5.94
CA GLU A 361 8.76 -14.35 6.04
C GLU A 361 7.52 -14.73 6.85
N GLU A 362 7.21 -13.98 7.93
CA GLU A 362 5.96 -14.14 8.67
C GLU A 362 4.73 -13.88 7.78
N ILE A 363 4.74 -12.83 6.95
CA ILE A 363 3.64 -12.55 6.01
C ILE A 363 3.45 -13.74 5.08
N LYS A 364 4.53 -14.24 4.47
CA LYS A 364 4.49 -15.38 3.55
C LYS A 364 3.90 -16.63 4.21
N ARG A 365 4.43 -16.99 5.39
CA ARG A 365 4.00 -18.16 6.16
C ARG A 365 2.53 -18.08 6.53
N ASN A 366 2.08 -16.97 7.12
CA ASN A 366 0.67 -16.83 7.55
C ASN A 366 -0.30 -16.83 6.36
N VAL A 367 0.10 -16.24 5.23
CA VAL A 367 -0.73 -16.28 4.02
C VAL A 367 -0.87 -17.71 3.53
N ALA A 368 0.22 -18.48 3.47
CA ALA A 368 0.18 -19.89 3.06
C ALA A 368 -0.68 -20.72 4.02
N GLU A 369 -0.54 -20.50 5.33
CA GLU A 369 -1.36 -21.15 6.36
C GLU A 369 -2.84 -20.85 6.18
N ARG A 370 -3.22 -19.57 6.07
CA ARG A 370 -4.62 -19.16 5.92
C ARG A 370 -5.22 -19.61 4.60
N VAL A 371 -4.45 -19.60 3.51
CA VAL A 371 -4.90 -20.10 2.19
C VAL A 371 -5.08 -21.62 2.21
N SER A 372 -4.16 -22.34 2.85
CA SER A 372 -4.25 -23.79 2.99
C SER A 372 -5.39 -24.18 3.93
N GLY A 373 -5.67 -23.38 4.97
CA GLY A 373 -6.79 -23.58 5.89
C GLY A 373 -8.15 -23.10 5.39
N ILE A 374 -8.32 -22.71 4.11
CA ILE A 374 -9.64 -22.29 3.61
C ILE A 374 -10.60 -23.48 3.60
N GLU A 375 -11.62 -23.40 4.45
CA GLU A 375 -12.78 -24.27 4.41
C GLU A 375 -14.00 -23.49 3.92
N ILE A 376 -14.83 -24.15 3.10
CA ILE A 376 -16.13 -23.60 2.70
C ILE A 376 -17.02 -23.70 3.94
N ALA A 377 -17.20 -22.59 4.66
CA ALA A 377 -18.35 -22.48 5.54
C ALA A 377 -19.60 -22.58 4.67
N GLU A 378 -20.44 -23.61 4.88
CA GLU A 378 -21.75 -23.79 4.19
C GLU A 378 -22.69 -22.59 4.38
N GLN A 379 -22.31 -21.61 5.19
CA GLN A 379 -22.92 -20.29 5.27
C GLN A 379 -22.03 -19.23 4.64
N VAL A 380 -21.94 -19.23 3.32
CA VAL A 380 -21.81 -17.95 2.62
C VAL A 380 -23.23 -17.39 2.58
N GLU A 381 -23.61 -16.73 3.67
CA GLU A 381 -24.42 -15.52 3.58
C GLU A 381 -23.87 -14.75 2.36
N GLU A 382 -24.67 -14.63 1.29
CA GLU A 382 -24.29 -13.99 0.02
C GLU A 382 -23.22 -12.94 0.31
N LEU A 383 -21.97 -13.17 -0.16
CA LEU A 383 -20.80 -12.28 -0.03
C LEU A 383 -21.27 -10.93 0.50
N PRO A 384 -21.07 -10.62 1.80
CA PRO A 384 -21.97 -9.79 2.61
C PRO A 384 -22.57 -8.75 1.70
N GLU A 385 -23.89 -8.83 1.49
CA GLU A 385 -24.66 -7.95 0.62
C GLU A 385 -24.42 -6.50 1.07
N TYR A 386 -23.23 -5.99 0.71
CA TYR A 386 -22.73 -4.69 1.06
C TYR A 386 -23.47 -3.83 0.10
N GLU A 387 -24.64 -3.42 0.58
CA GLU A 387 -25.81 -2.93 -0.13
C GLU A 387 -25.58 -2.81 -1.64
N HIS A 388 -26.36 -3.52 -2.44
CA HIS A 388 -26.56 -3.27 -3.87
C HIS A 388 -27.09 -1.85 -4.19
N LYS A 389 -26.82 -0.84 -3.34
CA LYS A 389 -26.75 0.56 -3.72
C LYS A 389 -25.41 0.81 -4.38
N THR A 390 -25.26 0.35 -5.62
CA THR A 390 -24.23 0.88 -6.54
C THR A 390 -24.22 2.42 -6.42
N MET A 391 -23.04 3.05 -6.52
CA MET A 391 -22.98 4.52 -6.68
C MET A 391 -23.88 4.99 -7.84
N ALA A 392 -24.09 4.12 -8.83
CA ALA A 392 -25.04 4.34 -9.91
C ALA A 392 -26.51 4.42 -9.45
N THR A 393 -26.98 3.55 -8.54
CA THR A 393 -28.30 3.65 -7.89
C THR A 393 -28.42 4.83 -6.92
N ARG A 394 -27.34 5.20 -6.21
CA ARG A 394 -27.35 6.37 -5.31
C ARG A 394 -27.44 7.70 -6.07
N ALA A 395 -26.78 7.78 -7.23
CA ALA A 395 -26.88 8.92 -8.15
C ALA A 395 -28.27 9.06 -8.79
N VAL A 396 -29.00 7.95 -9.00
CA VAL A 396 -30.39 7.98 -9.48
C VAL A 396 -31.35 8.39 -8.37
N ALA A 397 -31.15 7.92 -7.13
CA ALA A 397 -32.00 8.25 -5.98
C ALA A 397 -31.88 9.72 -5.52
N GLN A 398 -30.72 10.38 -5.70
CA GLN A 398 -30.56 11.80 -5.36
C GLN A 398 -31.03 12.76 -6.47
N GLY A 399 -31.38 12.26 -7.66
CA GLY A 399 -31.89 13.07 -8.76
C GLY A 399 -33.42 13.22 -8.80
N GLY A 400 -34.16 12.46 -8.00
CA GLY A 400 -35.63 12.49 -7.94
C GLY A 400 -36.13 13.25 -6.71
N GLY A 401 -36.83 14.35 -6.93
CA GLY A 401 -37.33 15.24 -5.88
C GLY A 401 -38.15 14.53 -4.79
N GLY A 402 -37.62 14.52 -3.58
CA GLY A 402 -38.32 14.09 -2.36
C GLY A 402 -37.78 14.86 -1.17
N GLN A 403 -38.66 15.54 -0.44
CA GLN A 403 -38.32 16.32 0.76
C GLN A 403 -37.59 15.44 1.77
N ALA A 404 -36.37 15.86 2.15
CA ALA A 404 -35.63 15.24 3.23
C ALA A 404 -36.40 15.40 4.54
N ARG A 405 -36.76 14.28 5.18
CA ARG A 405 -37.12 14.27 6.60
C ARG A 405 -35.88 14.68 7.42
N PRO A 406 -36.01 15.57 8.41
CA PRO A 406 -34.88 15.96 9.23
C PRO A 406 -34.53 14.81 10.18
N VAL A 407 -33.30 14.32 10.07
CA VAL A 407 -32.66 13.57 11.15
C VAL A 407 -32.15 14.61 12.15
N ASN A 408 -32.72 14.62 13.36
CA ASN A 408 -32.21 15.43 14.46
C ASN A 408 -30.78 14.98 14.80
N LEU A 409 -29.82 15.85 14.50
CA LEU A 409 -28.41 15.75 14.87
C LEU A 409 -28.09 16.87 15.86
N ASP A 410 -28.51 16.70 17.11
CA ASP A 410 -27.92 17.46 18.21
C ASP A 410 -26.52 16.89 18.49
N GLY A 411 -25.52 17.49 17.84
CA GLY A 411 -24.10 17.15 17.99
C GLY A 411 -23.13 18.00 17.15
N SER A 412 -23.57 19.18 16.69
CA SER A 412 -23.03 19.87 15.50
C SER A 412 -21.74 20.70 15.69
N GLU A 413 -21.19 20.82 16.90
CA GLU A 413 -20.00 21.68 17.11
C GLU A 413 -18.65 20.94 17.09
N LYS A 414 -18.60 19.66 17.48
CA LYS A 414 -17.33 18.90 17.54
C LYS A 414 -16.92 18.31 16.19
N SER A 415 -17.87 17.93 15.34
CA SER A 415 -17.63 17.32 14.02
C SER A 415 -17.07 18.32 13.00
N LYS A 416 -17.60 19.54 12.92
CA LYS A 416 -17.13 20.59 11.99
C LYS A 416 -15.64 20.92 12.19
N LYS A 417 -15.17 21.05 13.43
CA LYS A 417 -13.75 21.36 13.74
C LYS A 417 -12.77 20.28 13.29
N VAL A 418 -13.18 19.01 13.27
CA VAL A 418 -12.36 17.87 12.82
C VAL A 418 -12.31 17.82 11.29
N GLU A 419 -13.42 18.13 10.62
CA GLU A 419 -13.51 18.15 9.15
C GLU A 419 -12.71 19.31 8.53
N LEU A 420 -12.79 20.51 9.10
CA LEU A 420 -12.04 21.71 8.68
C LEU A 420 -10.51 21.52 8.76
N ARG A 421 -10.00 20.82 9.78
CA ARG A 421 -8.56 20.53 9.89
C ARG A 421 -8.07 19.50 8.87
N HIS A 422 -8.94 18.57 8.46
CA HIS A 422 -8.60 17.59 7.43
C HIS A 422 -8.52 18.22 6.04
N VAL A 423 -9.36 19.20 5.73
CA VAL A 423 -9.31 19.96 4.48
C VAL A 423 -7.96 20.68 4.31
N LEU A 424 -7.46 21.35 5.36
CA LEU A 424 -6.14 22.01 5.31
C LEU A 424 -4.95 21.05 5.24
N LYS A 425 -5.04 19.88 5.91
CA LYS A 425 -3.96 18.87 5.87
C LYS A 425 -3.74 18.28 4.47
N ARG A 426 -4.76 18.33 3.59
CA ARG A 426 -4.65 17.83 2.21
C ARG A 426 -3.91 18.77 1.27
N ILE A 427 -3.72 20.04 1.63
CA ILE A 427 -2.99 20.99 0.77
C ILE A 427 -1.54 21.06 1.24
N PRO A 428 -0.57 20.53 0.46
CA PRO A 428 0.82 20.59 0.85
C PRO A 428 1.29 22.05 0.95
N ARG A 429 1.92 22.41 2.06
CA ARG A 429 2.35 23.79 2.39
C ARG A 429 3.18 24.48 1.28
N ASN A 430 3.96 23.71 0.53
CA ASN A 430 4.77 24.21 -0.60
C ASN A 430 4.11 24.02 -1.98
N GLY A 431 2.94 23.41 -2.07
CA GLY A 431 2.19 23.18 -3.30
C GLY A 431 1.50 24.44 -3.83
N PRO A 432 0.88 24.35 -5.02
CA PRO A 432 0.13 25.46 -5.60
C PRO A 432 -1.07 25.84 -4.73
N CYS A 433 -1.33 27.15 -4.60
CA CYS A 433 -2.43 27.65 -3.79
C CYS A 433 -3.80 27.38 -4.47
N PRO A 434 -4.82 26.90 -3.75
CA PRO A 434 -6.13 26.55 -4.32
C PRO A 434 -6.89 27.72 -4.95
N CYS A 435 -6.59 28.96 -4.55
CA CYS A 435 -7.21 30.17 -5.10
C CYS A 435 -6.82 30.48 -6.57
N GLY A 436 -6.03 29.63 -7.22
CA GLY A 436 -5.60 29.81 -8.61
C GLY A 436 -4.54 30.89 -8.85
N SER A 437 -3.95 31.47 -7.81
CA SER A 437 -3.05 32.63 -7.94
C SER A 437 -1.64 32.30 -8.45
N GLY A 438 -1.33 31.02 -8.75
CA GLY A 438 0.00 30.55 -9.16
C GLY A 438 1.11 30.61 -8.09
N LYS A 439 0.80 31.11 -6.87
CA LYS A 439 1.76 31.21 -5.76
C LYS A 439 1.74 29.96 -4.89
N LYS A 440 2.84 29.66 -4.18
CA LYS A 440 2.90 28.56 -3.20
C LYS A 440 1.91 28.82 -2.05
N TYR A 441 1.24 27.78 -1.57
CA TYR A 441 0.17 27.88 -0.58
C TYR A 441 0.61 28.60 0.71
N LYS A 442 1.83 28.32 1.22
CA LYS A 442 2.42 29.02 2.37
C LYS A 442 2.57 30.53 2.22
N ILE A 443 2.70 31.01 0.99
CA ILE A 443 2.93 32.44 0.67
C ILE A 443 1.59 33.14 0.46
N CYS A 444 0.56 32.41 0.03
CA CYS A 444 -0.70 32.98 -0.38
C CYS A 444 -1.78 32.91 0.71
N HIS A 445 -2.36 31.73 0.97
CA HIS A 445 -3.55 31.59 1.83
C HIS A 445 -3.31 30.86 3.15
N TRP A 446 -2.17 30.17 3.33
CA TRP A 446 -1.90 29.35 4.53
C TRP A 446 -2.22 30.04 5.86
N ARG A 447 -1.73 31.27 6.07
CA ARG A 447 -1.94 31.98 7.34
C ARG A 447 -3.39 32.42 7.55
N LYS A 448 -4.09 32.81 6.47
CA LYS A 448 -5.50 33.21 6.53
C LYS A 448 -6.39 32.02 6.81
N ASP A 449 -6.13 30.90 6.14
CA ASP A 449 -6.89 29.67 6.28
C ASP A 449 -6.66 29.03 7.66
N GLU A 450 -5.44 29.07 8.19
CA GLU A 450 -5.14 28.59 9.54
C GLU A 450 -5.85 29.44 10.62
N ALA A 451 -6.01 30.75 10.39
CA ALA A 451 -6.75 31.65 11.28
C ALA A 451 -8.27 31.43 11.19
N ALA A 452 -8.81 31.22 9.99
CA ALA A 452 -10.23 30.89 9.78
C ALA A 452 -10.59 29.57 10.48
N VAL A 453 -9.75 28.53 10.34
CA VAL A 453 -9.97 27.24 11.02
C VAL A 453 -9.89 27.36 12.54
N LYS A 454 -9.03 28.23 13.08
CA LYS A 454 -9.01 28.53 14.53
C LYS A 454 -10.32 29.17 15.02
N LYS A 455 -10.98 29.96 14.17
CA LYS A 455 -12.31 30.55 14.41
C LYS A 455 -13.47 29.61 14.07
N GLY A 456 -13.20 28.45 13.46
CA GLY A 456 -14.23 27.52 13.01
C GLY A 456 -14.90 27.91 11.69
N GLU A 457 -14.29 28.84 10.96
CA GLU A 457 -14.75 29.35 9.67
C GLU A 457 -14.06 28.59 8.52
N LEU A 458 -14.78 28.33 7.43
CA LEU A 458 -14.21 27.72 6.22
C LEU A 458 -13.35 28.73 5.47
N PRO A 459 -12.23 28.30 4.83
CA PRO A 459 -11.45 29.15 3.95
C PRO A 459 -12.31 29.76 2.84
N GLU A 460 -12.08 31.03 2.48
CA GLU A 460 -12.89 31.76 1.49
C GLU A 460 -12.98 31.04 0.13
N TRP A 461 -11.87 30.43 -0.32
CA TRP A 461 -11.83 29.68 -1.58
C TRP A 461 -12.56 28.32 -1.52
N TYR A 462 -12.96 27.86 -0.33
CA TYR A 462 -13.72 26.62 -0.14
C TYR A 462 -15.24 26.86 -0.19
N GLN A 463 -15.68 28.11 -0.06
CA GLN A 463 -17.09 28.50 -0.07
C GLN A 463 -17.62 28.83 -1.48
N GLY A 464 -16.78 28.75 -2.51
CA GLY A 464 -17.07 29.15 -3.89
C GLY A 464 -17.09 27.98 -4.87
#